data_AF-A6VSS4-F1
#
_entry.id   AF-A6VSS4-F1
#
_cell.length_a   1.000
_cell.length_b   1.000
_cell.length_c   1.000
_cell.angle_alpha   90.00
_cell.angle_beta   90.00
_cell.angle_gamma   90.00
#
_symmetry.space_group_name_H-M   'P 1'
#
loop_
_entity.id
_entity.type
_entity.pdbx_description
1 polymer ?
#
loop_
_entity_poly.entity_id
_entity_poly.type
_entity_poly.pdbx_seq_one_letter_code
_entity_poly.pdbx_strand_id
1 'polypeptide(L)'
;MNDVQLSVAYAGSTFIGFSESELLKAGVPQDEINSVKKGAILSQREAAYKAESDPLYMEWQYDKTEEAEEKWRDKVAEIKVRFPLVTVD
;
A
#
# COMPACT_ATOMS: atom_id res chain seq x y z
N MET A 1 -11.72 -3.69 -8.13
CA MET A 1 -10.76 -2.91 -7.33
C MET A 1 -11.53 -2.33 -6.17
N ASN A 2 -11.15 -2.61 -4.92
CA ASN A 2 -11.74 -1.88 -3.80
C ASN A 2 -11.30 -0.42 -3.93
N ASP A 3 -12.25 0.50 -4.03
CA ASP A 3 -11.94 1.92 -3.96
C ASP A 3 -11.30 2.19 -2.60
N VAL A 4 -10.03 2.58 -2.63
CA VAL A 4 -9.32 3.00 -1.42
C VAL A 4 -10.00 4.28 -0.95
N GLN A 5 -10.54 4.24 0.26
CA GLN A 5 -11.09 5.43 0.90
C GLN A 5 -9.94 6.34 1.31
N LEU A 6 -9.91 7.55 0.77
CA LEU A 6 -8.80 8.50 0.95
C LEU A 6 -9.19 9.60 1.94
N SER A 7 -8.18 10.09 2.64
CA SER A 7 -8.27 11.28 3.48
C SER A 7 -7.32 12.34 2.93
N VAL A 8 -7.85 13.44 2.38
CA VAL A 8 -7.09 14.49 1.70
C VAL A 8 -7.40 15.85 2.34
N ALA A 9 -6.36 16.64 2.62
CA ALA A 9 -6.51 18.04 3.01
C ALA A 9 -6.12 18.93 1.82
N TYR A 10 -7.06 19.74 1.30
CA TYR A 10 -6.83 20.60 0.14
C TYR A 10 -7.64 21.90 0.26
N ALA A 11 -7.04 23.03 -0.10
CA ALA A 11 -7.66 24.36 -0.11
C ALA A 11 -8.41 24.73 1.19
N GLY A 12 -7.86 24.36 2.36
CA GLY A 12 -8.47 24.62 3.67
C GLY A 12 -9.65 23.69 4.02
N SER A 13 -9.97 22.71 3.18
CA SER A 13 -10.96 21.67 3.44
C SER A 13 -10.30 20.32 3.70
N THR A 14 -10.94 19.50 4.54
CA THR A 14 -10.51 18.11 4.78
C THR A 14 -11.60 17.16 4.30
N PHE A 15 -11.23 16.29 3.37
CA PHE A 15 -12.04 15.22 2.83
C PHE A 15 -11.63 13.92 3.54
N ILE A 16 -12.56 13.22 4.19
CA ILE A 16 -12.27 11.99 4.95
C ILE A 16 -13.17 10.88 4.43
N GLY A 17 -12.57 9.78 3.98
CA GLY A 17 -13.32 8.63 3.47
C GLY A 17 -14.04 8.94 2.16
N PHE A 18 -13.33 9.62 1.24
CA PHE A 18 -13.84 9.89 -0.11
C PHE A 18 -13.11 8.99 -1.11
N SER A 19 -13.85 8.58 -2.15
CA SER A 19 -13.25 7.98 -3.34
C SER A 19 -12.51 9.02 -4.17
N GLU A 20 -11.58 8.54 -5.00
CA GLU A 20 -10.89 9.37 -5.99
C GLU A 20 -11.86 10.15 -6.89
N SER A 21 -12.96 9.52 -7.31
CA SER A 21 -13.97 10.16 -8.16
C SER A 21 -14.70 11.32 -7.47
N GLU A 22 -14.91 11.23 -6.15
CA GLU A 22 -15.58 12.28 -5.39
C GLU A 22 -14.63 13.44 -5.10
N LEU A 23 -13.34 13.15 -4.85
CA LEU A 23 -12.30 14.16 -4.68
C LEU A 23 -12.09 14.97 -5.96
N LEU A 24 -12.07 14.30 -7.13
CA LEU A 24 -12.00 14.98 -8.43
C LEU A 24 -13.20 15.90 -8.66
N LYS A 25 -14.41 15.44 -8.34
CA LYS A 25 -15.64 16.27 -8.41
C LYS A 25 -15.61 17.44 -7.44
N ALA A 26 -14.95 17.29 -6.29
CA ALA A 26 -14.74 18.36 -5.31
C ALA A 26 -13.64 19.35 -5.72
N GLY A 27 -12.99 19.15 -6.87
CA GLY A 27 -11.94 20.03 -7.39
C GLY A 27 -10.55 19.78 -6.80
N VAL A 28 -10.35 18.65 -6.12
CA VAL A 28 -9.02 18.24 -5.66
C VAL A 28 -8.20 17.80 -6.89
N PRO A 29 -7.00 18.37 -7.13
CA PRO A 29 -6.16 17.99 -8.26
C PRO A 29 -5.75 16.52 -8.21
N GLN A 30 -5.66 15.89 -9.39
CA GLN A 30 -5.25 14.49 -9.52
C GLN A 30 -3.89 14.21 -8.85
N ASP A 31 -2.94 15.14 -8.91
CA ASP A 31 -1.61 14.97 -8.31
C ASP A 31 -1.66 14.89 -6.77
N GLU A 32 -2.53 15.67 -6.13
CA GLU A 32 -2.75 15.62 -4.68
C GLU A 32 -3.38 14.27 -4.29
N ILE A 33 -4.38 13.82 -5.06
CA ILE A 33 -5.02 12.51 -4.86
C ILE A 33 -3.99 11.38 -5.03
N ASN A 34 -3.17 11.45 -6.08
CA ASN A 34 -2.12 10.46 -6.37
C ASN A 34 -1.08 10.39 -5.25
N SER A 35 -0.66 11.55 -4.73
CA SER A 35 0.30 11.64 -3.62
C SER A 35 -0.24 10.95 -2.36
N VAL A 36 -1.47 11.28 -1.95
CA VAL A 36 -2.11 10.66 -0.78
C VAL A 36 -2.33 9.16 -0.99
N LYS A 37 -2.81 8.76 -2.17
CA LYS A 37 -3.04 7.35 -2.52
C LYS A 37 -1.74 6.54 -2.47
N LYS A 38 -0.64 7.09 -3.00
CA LYS A 38 0.69 6.47 -2.93
C LYS A 38 1.15 6.31 -1.48
N GLY A 39 0.98 7.34 -0.65
CA GLY A 39 1.29 7.28 0.78
C GLY A 39 0.48 6.20 1.52
N ALA A 40 -0.83 6.11 1.25
CA ALA A 40 -1.69 5.10 1.84
C ALA A 40 -1.28 3.67 1.44
N ILE A 41 -0.98 3.44 0.16
CA ILE A 41 -0.50 2.14 -0.34
C ILE A 41 0.84 1.77 0.31
N LEU A 42 1.78 2.72 0.42
CA LEU A 42 3.07 2.48 1.07
C LEU A 42 2.89 2.08 2.54
N SER A 43 2.03 2.78 3.27
CA SER A 43 1.76 2.48 4.69
C SER A 43 1.11 1.11 4.88
N GLN A 44 0.12 0.76 4.04
CA GLN A 44 -0.50 -0.58 4.06
C GLN A 44 0.50 -1.68 3.74
N ARG A 45 1.40 -1.43 2.79
CA ARG A 45 2.45 -2.36 2.39
C ARG A 45 3.49 -2.56 3.49
N GLU A 46 3.92 -1.50 4.15
CA GLU A 46 4.82 -1.56 5.30
C GLU A 46 4.20 -2.36 6.46
N ALA A 47 2.94 -2.08 6.79
CA ALA A 47 2.21 -2.81 7.82
C ALA A 47 2.10 -4.32 7.49
N ALA A 48 1.81 -4.66 6.23
CA ALA A 48 1.72 -6.03 5.77
C ALA A 48 3.07 -6.76 5.81
N TYR A 49 4.17 -6.09 5.44
CA TYR A 49 5.50 -6.69 5.59
C TYR A 49 5.80 -7.01 7.05
N LYS A 50 5.60 -6.04 7.95
CA LYS A 50 5.84 -6.22 9.38
C LYS A 50 5.01 -7.36 9.99
N ALA A 51 3.76 -7.49 9.57
CA ALA A 51 2.84 -8.48 10.12
C ALA A 51 2.99 -9.88 9.50
N GLU A 52 3.22 -9.96 8.17
CA GLU A 52 3.12 -11.22 7.43
C GLU A 52 4.47 -11.71 6.87
N SER A 53 5.36 -10.81 6.45
CA SER A 53 6.61 -11.16 5.74
C SER A 53 7.83 -11.22 6.66
N ASP A 54 7.97 -10.27 7.57
CA ASP A 54 9.14 -10.14 8.43
C ASP A 54 9.34 -11.38 9.34
N PRO A 55 8.28 -11.99 9.93
CA PRO A 55 8.44 -13.25 10.67
C PRO A 55 9.02 -14.38 9.82
N LEU A 56 8.56 -14.52 8.57
CA LEU A 56 9.04 -15.55 7.64
C LEU A 56 10.51 -15.32 7.25
N TYR A 57 10.91 -14.07 7.07
CA TYR A 57 12.31 -13.73 6.86
C TYR A 57 13.17 -14.14 8.05
N MET A 58 12.71 -13.88 9.29
CA MET A 58 13.42 -14.26 10.50
C MET A 58 13.54 -15.79 10.65
N GLU A 59 12.49 -16.53 10.34
CA GLU A 59 12.51 -18.00 10.28
C GLU A 59 13.57 -18.49 9.27
N TRP A 60 13.55 -17.96 8.05
CA TRP A 60 14.55 -18.30 7.03
C TRP A 60 15.98 -17.95 7.46
N GLN A 61 16.21 -16.82 8.13
CA GLN A 61 17.55 -16.48 8.63
C GLN A 61 18.11 -17.48 9.65
N TYR A 62 17.22 -18.17 10.38
CA TYR A 62 17.58 -19.21 11.34
C TYR A 62 17.74 -20.57 10.65
N ASP A 63 16.70 -21.05 9.95
CA ASP A 63 16.62 -22.39 9.37
C ASP A 63 17.49 -22.56 8.12
N LYS A 64 17.62 -21.49 7.32
CA LYS A 64 18.44 -21.41 6.09
C LYS A 64 18.12 -22.51 5.05
N THR A 65 16.85 -22.90 4.97
CA THR A 65 16.36 -23.84 3.96
C THR A 65 15.78 -23.11 2.74
N GLU A 66 15.79 -23.77 1.58
CA GLU A 66 15.17 -23.25 0.35
C GLU A 66 13.65 -23.08 0.52
N GLU A 67 12.99 -24.01 1.21
CA GLU A 67 11.54 -23.94 1.47
C GLU A 67 11.16 -22.71 2.30
N ALA A 68 11.97 -22.35 3.32
CA ALA A 68 11.72 -21.14 4.12
C ALA A 68 11.96 -19.86 3.30
N GLU A 69 12.95 -19.85 2.40
CA GLU A 69 13.17 -18.74 1.48
C GLU A 69 11.98 -18.55 0.53
N GLU A 70 11.51 -19.64 -0.07
CA GLU A 70 10.37 -19.63 -1.00
C GLU A 70 9.12 -19.07 -0.32
N LYS A 71 8.78 -19.57 0.87
CA LYS A 71 7.64 -19.06 1.67
C LYS A 71 7.72 -17.55 1.92
N TRP A 72 8.89 -17.04 2.29
CA TRP A 72 9.09 -15.61 2.49
C TRP A 72 8.91 -14.82 1.18
N ARG A 73 9.54 -15.27 0.09
CA ARG A 73 9.46 -14.59 -1.21
C ARG A 73 8.04 -14.59 -1.79
N ASP A 74 7.32 -15.68 -1.63
CA ASP A 74 5.92 -15.79 -2.04
C ASP A 74 5.04 -14.80 -1.27
N LYS A 75 5.23 -14.72 0.05
CA LYS A 75 4.49 -13.74 0.86
C LYS A 75 4.80 -12.31 0.44
N VAL A 76 6.06 -12.01 0.17
CA VAL A 76 6.46 -10.71 -0.37
C VAL A 76 5.72 -10.45 -1.70
N ALA A 77 5.72 -11.40 -2.63
CA ALA A 77 5.05 -11.26 -3.93
C ALA A 77 3.54 -11.00 -3.78
N GLU A 78 2.85 -11.78 -2.92
CA GLU A 78 1.44 -11.56 -2.60
C GLU A 78 1.17 -10.15 -2.07
N ILE A 79 2.01 -9.65 -1.16
CA ILE A 79 1.89 -8.28 -0.62
C ILE A 79 2.06 -7.24 -1.72
N LYS A 80 3.01 -7.42 -2.66
CA LYS A 80 3.20 -6.48 -3.78
C LYS A 80 2.00 -6.44 -4.71
N VAL A 81 1.35 -7.59 -4.93
CA VAL A 81 0.13 -7.68 -5.75
C VAL A 81 -1.06 -7.04 -5.02
N ARG A 82 -1.16 -7.24 -3.70
CA ARG A 82 -2.23 -6.66 -2.87
C ARG A 82 -2.11 -5.14 -2.74
N PHE A 83 -0.88 -4.61 -2.64
CA PHE A 83 -0.58 -3.19 -2.50
C PHE A 83 0.40 -2.73 -3.61
N PRO A 84 -0.10 -2.58 -4.85
CA PRO A 84 0.74 -2.24 -5.99
C PRO A 84 1.21 -0.79 -5.87
N LEU A 85 2.52 -0.59 -5.92
CA LEU A 85 3.06 0.75 -6.11
C LEU A 85 2.84 1.11 -7.58
N VAL A 86 1.83 1.92 -7.84
CA VAL A 86 1.64 2.50 -9.16
C VAL A 86 2.82 3.44 -9.40
N THR A 87 3.80 3.00 -10.18
CA THR A 87 4.79 3.90 -10.76
C THR A 87 4.05 4.69 -11.82
N VAL A 88 3.81 5.97 -11.53
CA VAL A 88 3.41 6.91 -12.57
C VAL A 88 4.66 7.12 -13.42
N ASP A 89 4.74 6.45 -14.57
CA ASP A 89 5.75 6.72 -15.61
C ASP A 89 5.42 8.03 -16.33
#